data_AF-A0A7X7F1Z4-F1
#
_entry.id   AF-A0A7X7F1Z4-F1
#
_cell.length_a   1.000
_cell.length_b   1.000
_cell.length_c   1.000
_cell.angle_alpha   90.00
_cell.angle_beta   90.00
_cell.angle_gamma   90.00
#
_symmetry.space_group_name_H-M   'P 1'
#
loop_
_entity.id
_entity.type
_entity.pdbx_description
1 polymer ?
#
loop_
_entity_poly.entity_id
_entity_poly.type
_entity_poly.pdbx_seq_one_letter_code
_entity_poly.pdbx_strand_id
1 'polypeptide(L)'
;MASSFLAMAATSPTRADEATSREIAASPQGIEEGVSPELRRRCLGIIRDTLRDASLWPKVHAAEYLIWLDHSEGVEEVYLGELERSGDEPEYRIGIWRVLAQAATTPEARSRWIDRIVEAWRNPNSPDRGHATETLSKLGHAMPDRDRSVLARDAESDDPILQAFARWLELNSGRADGMQRLAELLDSEEATSRKLAAFALRWQDELPVETRNKLVTTALHEPADSPARLHLLSSAYVHAPVDQVRRIKEDFVTYAQHGTEADKTEMCNALAERVTRDDLPLLQSLLEDKSMDVRATAARAILELELAPKNRR
;
A
#
# COMPACT_ATOMS: atom_id res chain seq x y z
N MET A 1 -23.91 23.01 -74.80
CA MET A 1 -23.79 24.08 -73.79
C MET A 1 -22.44 23.87 -73.10
N ALA A 2 -21.34 24.37 -73.68
CA ALA A 2 -20.80 25.73 -73.46
C ALA A 2 -20.54 25.97 -71.96
N SER A 3 -19.32 25.78 -71.47
CA SER A 3 -18.24 26.82 -71.33
C SER A 3 -18.02 27.03 -69.81
N SER A 4 -16.86 27.28 -69.20
CA SER A 4 -15.51 27.70 -69.59
C SER A 4 -14.66 27.67 -68.26
N PHE A 5 -13.42 27.17 -68.24
CA PHE A 5 -12.13 27.92 -68.12
C PHE A 5 -11.93 28.74 -66.80
N LEU A 6 -10.75 29.02 -66.22
CA LEU A 6 -9.28 28.89 -66.41
C LEU A 6 -8.74 29.17 -64.95
N ALA A 7 -7.87 28.36 -64.33
CA ALA A 7 -6.41 28.42 -64.34
C ALA A 7 -5.70 29.04 -63.10
N MET A 8 -4.55 28.41 -62.84
CA MET A 8 -3.45 28.65 -61.91
C MET A 8 -3.01 30.11 -61.65
N ALA A 9 -2.48 30.36 -60.44
CA ALA A 9 -1.12 30.90 -60.27
C ALA A 9 -0.59 30.64 -58.84
N ALA A 10 0.69 30.26 -58.77
CA ALA A 10 1.46 30.04 -57.56
C ALA A 10 2.17 31.33 -57.11
N THR A 11 2.33 31.51 -55.79
CA THR A 11 3.39 32.34 -55.20
C THR A 11 3.85 31.70 -53.88
N SER A 12 5.16 31.43 -53.78
CA SER A 12 5.90 31.24 -52.53
C SER A 12 6.85 32.44 -52.34
N PRO A 13 7.71 32.48 -51.32
CA PRO A 13 7.47 32.90 -49.94
C PRO A 13 8.18 34.24 -49.63
N THR A 14 7.75 34.98 -48.61
CA THR A 14 8.53 36.13 -48.09
C THR A 14 9.07 35.84 -46.70
N ARG A 15 10.40 35.84 -46.63
CA ARG A 15 11.27 36.00 -45.45
C ARG A 15 10.95 37.31 -44.72
N ALA A 16 10.68 37.20 -43.42
CA ALA A 16 10.82 38.17 -42.32
C ALA A 16 9.84 37.65 -41.24
N ASP A 17 10.25 36.89 -40.22
CA ASP A 17 11.15 37.28 -39.14
C ASP A 17 11.89 36.04 -38.60
N GLU A 18 13.11 35.81 -39.07
CA GLU A 18 14.16 35.18 -38.29
C GLU A 18 15.06 36.30 -37.78
N ALA A 19 15.41 36.25 -36.51
CA ALA A 19 16.28 37.17 -35.78
C ALA A 19 15.60 38.42 -35.16
N THR A 20 14.90 38.19 -34.05
CA THR A 20 15.15 38.99 -32.85
C THR A 20 15.64 38.06 -31.74
N SER A 21 16.96 38.10 -31.53
CA SER A 21 17.70 38.07 -30.27
C SER A 21 17.21 37.09 -29.19
N ARG A 22 17.88 35.95 -29.00
CA ARG A 22 19.04 35.76 -28.08
C ARG A 22 18.75 36.15 -26.63
N GLU A 23 19.14 35.21 -25.76
CA GLU A 23 19.20 35.28 -24.29
C GLU A 23 17.90 35.05 -23.53
N ILE A 24 17.51 33.77 -23.38
CA ILE A 24 17.62 33.09 -22.08
C ILE A 24 18.09 31.66 -22.38
N ALA A 25 19.42 31.49 -22.48
CA ALA A 25 20.04 30.24 -22.12
C ALA A 25 19.96 30.15 -20.59
N ALA A 26 18.79 29.73 -20.08
CA ALA A 26 18.70 29.20 -18.72
C ALA A 26 19.16 27.75 -18.83
N SER A 27 20.33 27.49 -18.26
CA SER A 27 20.90 26.18 -18.00
C SER A 27 19.84 25.13 -17.64
N PRO A 28 20.01 23.85 -18.00
CA PRO A 28 19.29 22.76 -17.37
C PRO A 28 19.83 22.58 -15.93
N GLN A 29 19.57 23.55 -15.07
CA GLN A 29 19.75 23.43 -13.62
C GLN A 29 18.34 23.32 -13.03
N GLY A 30 17.94 22.07 -12.76
CA GLY A 30 16.62 21.77 -12.22
C GLY A 30 16.04 20.41 -12.61
N ILE A 31 16.85 19.41 -12.95
CA ILE A 31 16.45 18.03 -12.61
C ILE A 31 16.72 17.94 -11.11
N GLU A 32 15.74 18.39 -10.31
CA GLU A 32 15.82 18.41 -8.85
C GLU A 32 16.10 16.99 -8.35
N GLU A 33 17.23 16.83 -7.68
CA GLU A 33 17.82 15.59 -7.21
C GLU A 33 16.80 14.72 -6.44
N GLY A 34 16.74 13.43 -6.77
CA GLY A 34 15.97 12.43 -6.03
C GLY A 34 16.49 12.24 -4.60
N VAL A 35 16.11 11.15 -3.94
CA VAL A 35 16.74 10.74 -2.67
C VAL A 35 18.26 10.69 -2.89
N SER A 36 19.04 11.34 -2.03
CA SER A 36 20.50 11.38 -2.21
C SER A 36 21.07 9.95 -2.21
N PRO A 37 22.13 9.66 -2.98
CA PRO A 37 22.72 8.32 -3.02
C PRO A 37 23.10 7.79 -1.62
N GLU A 38 23.54 8.68 -0.72
CA GLU A 38 23.86 8.37 0.67
C GLU A 38 22.60 7.96 1.46
N LEU A 39 21.53 8.73 1.36
CA LEU A 39 20.27 8.43 2.04
C LEU A 39 19.63 7.15 1.48
N ARG A 40 19.68 6.96 0.17
CA ARG A 40 19.24 5.73 -0.50
C ARG A 40 19.96 4.49 0.03
N ARG A 41 21.31 4.53 0.05
CA ARG A 41 22.14 3.44 0.61
C ARG A 41 21.80 3.17 2.07
N ARG A 42 21.59 4.22 2.87
CA ARG A 42 21.22 4.10 4.27
C ARG A 42 19.85 3.42 4.44
N CYS A 43 18.82 3.86 3.72
CA CYS A 43 17.48 3.28 3.80
C CYS A 43 17.47 1.81 3.39
N LEU A 44 18.12 1.46 2.28
CA LEU A 44 18.25 0.06 1.85
C LEU A 44 19.04 -0.78 2.86
N GLY A 45 20.09 -0.22 3.47
CA GLY A 45 20.84 -0.86 4.55
C GLY A 45 19.95 -1.20 5.74
N ILE A 46 19.14 -0.24 6.20
CA ILE A 46 18.20 -0.44 7.31
C ILE A 46 17.21 -1.58 7.00
N ILE A 47 16.61 -1.60 5.82
CA ILE A 47 15.63 -2.65 5.47
C ILE A 47 16.32 -4.02 5.41
N ARG A 48 17.54 -4.11 4.84
CA ARG A 48 18.32 -5.36 4.80
C ARG A 48 18.78 -5.83 6.18
N ASP A 49 19.18 -4.90 7.05
CA ASP A 49 19.54 -5.22 8.43
C ASP A 49 18.31 -5.72 9.20
N THR A 50 17.12 -5.13 9.00
CA THR A 50 15.86 -5.65 9.56
C THR A 50 15.52 -7.04 9.02
N LEU A 51 15.68 -7.30 7.72
CA LEU A 51 15.49 -8.64 7.16
C LEU A 51 16.45 -9.67 7.79
N ARG A 52 17.67 -9.28 8.14
CA ARG A 52 18.67 -10.19 8.72
C ARG A 52 18.43 -10.44 10.21
N ASP A 53 18.26 -9.37 10.97
CA ASP A 53 18.41 -9.38 12.43
C ASP A 53 17.07 -9.42 13.18
N ALA A 54 15.96 -9.03 12.53
CA ALA A 54 14.65 -9.08 13.17
C ALA A 54 14.04 -10.49 13.17
N SER A 55 12.96 -10.64 13.94
CA SER A 55 12.13 -11.83 14.04
C SER A 55 10.66 -11.46 13.80
N LEU A 56 9.83 -12.43 13.41
CA LEU A 56 8.38 -12.25 13.27
C LEU A 56 8.00 -11.12 12.30
N TRP A 57 7.00 -10.30 12.64
CA TRP A 57 6.38 -9.31 11.76
C TRP A 57 7.35 -8.26 11.19
N PRO A 58 8.28 -7.66 11.96
CA PRO A 58 9.27 -6.73 11.38
C PRO A 58 10.12 -7.36 10.28
N LYS A 59 10.43 -8.66 10.39
CA LYS A 59 11.15 -9.40 9.35
C LYS A 59 10.29 -9.59 8.10
N VAL A 60 8.99 -9.85 8.28
CA VAL A 60 8.00 -9.95 7.20
C VAL A 60 7.91 -8.64 6.45
N HIS A 61 7.68 -7.55 7.17
CA HIS A 61 7.61 -6.22 6.58
C HIS A 61 8.88 -5.88 5.79
N ALA A 62 10.06 -6.08 6.36
CA ALA A 62 11.32 -5.81 5.65
C ALA A 62 11.46 -6.61 4.34
N ALA A 63 11.06 -7.89 4.35
CA ALA A 63 11.09 -8.73 3.16
C ALA A 63 10.13 -8.22 2.08
N GLU A 64 8.90 -7.87 2.47
CA GLU A 64 7.93 -7.36 1.53
C GLU A 64 8.34 -6.00 0.98
N TYR A 65 8.95 -5.13 1.80
CA TYR A 65 9.45 -3.81 1.36
C TYR A 65 10.53 -3.96 0.29
N LEU A 66 11.45 -4.92 0.47
CA LEU A 66 12.45 -5.25 -0.54
C LEU A 66 11.81 -5.74 -1.84
N ILE A 67 10.74 -6.54 -1.76
CA ILE A 67 10.02 -7.00 -2.96
C ILE A 67 9.35 -5.82 -3.68
N TRP A 68 8.62 -4.97 -2.96
CA TRP A 68 7.87 -3.85 -3.57
C TRP A 68 8.80 -2.79 -4.16
N LEU A 69 9.99 -2.62 -3.60
CA LEU A 69 11.01 -1.69 -4.08
C LEU A 69 11.93 -2.28 -5.17
N ASP A 70 11.60 -3.45 -5.73
CA ASP A 70 12.41 -4.16 -6.74
C ASP A 70 13.85 -4.46 -6.28
N HIS A 71 13.99 -4.84 -5.01
CA HIS A 71 15.24 -5.19 -4.33
C HIS A 71 15.13 -6.55 -3.62
N SER A 72 14.47 -7.52 -4.28
CA SER A 72 14.09 -8.82 -3.73
C SER A 72 15.25 -9.82 -3.58
N GLU A 73 16.49 -9.43 -3.90
CA GLU A 73 17.62 -10.36 -3.91
C GLU A 73 17.85 -11.00 -2.54
N GLY A 74 17.89 -12.34 -2.50
CA GLY A 74 18.10 -13.12 -1.27
C GLY A 74 16.86 -13.27 -0.36
N VAL A 75 15.75 -12.61 -0.65
CA VAL A 75 14.52 -12.70 0.17
C VAL A 75 13.98 -14.14 0.20
N GLU A 76 13.89 -14.81 -0.95
CA GLU A 76 13.41 -16.20 -1.02
C GLU A 76 14.28 -17.14 -0.17
N GLU A 77 15.61 -17.05 -0.28
CA GLU A 77 16.55 -17.87 0.48
C GLU A 77 16.37 -17.69 2.00
N VAL A 78 16.28 -16.43 2.46
CA VAL A 78 16.02 -16.13 3.88
C VAL A 78 14.72 -16.78 4.36
N TYR A 79 13.66 -16.70 3.56
CA TYR A 79 12.33 -17.18 3.94
C TYR A 79 12.14 -18.69 3.80
N LEU A 80 12.91 -19.35 2.94
CA LEU A 80 13.02 -20.82 2.98
C LEU A 80 13.67 -21.26 4.30
N GLY A 81 14.68 -20.52 4.79
CA GLY A 81 15.25 -20.75 6.12
C GLY A 81 14.29 -20.46 7.28
N GLU A 82 13.47 -19.41 7.19
CA GLU A 82 12.40 -19.15 8.18
C GLU A 82 11.34 -20.25 8.16
N LEU A 83 10.98 -20.75 6.98
CA LEU A 83 10.02 -21.85 6.83
C LEU A 83 10.51 -23.13 7.54
N GLU A 84 11.80 -23.44 7.44
CA GLU A 84 12.39 -24.60 8.13
C GLU A 84 12.38 -24.44 9.66
N ARG A 85 12.56 -23.22 10.17
CA ARG A 85 12.64 -22.95 11.62
C ARG A 85 11.29 -22.74 12.30
N SER A 86 10.38 -22.05 11.61
CA SER A 86 9.14 -21.52 12.17
C SER A 86 7.91 -21.80 11.31
N GLY A 87 8.00 -22.73 10.35
CA GLY A 87 6.88 -23.08 9.46
C GLY A 87 5.64 -23.66 10.14
N ASP A 88 5.77 -24.08 11.40
CA ASP A 88 4.67 -24.61 12.22
C ASP A 88 4.10 -23.58 13.21
N GLU A 89 4.75 -22.42 13.37
CA GLU A 89 4.31 -21.37 14.29
C GLU A 89 3.02 -20.71 13.77
N PRO A 90 1.89 -20.80 14.50
CA PRO A 90 0.64 -20.16 14.11
C PRO A 90 0.83 -18.66 13.83
N GLU A 91 0.04 -18.14 12.90
CA GLU A 91 0.05 -16.77 12.41
C GLU A 91 1.33 -16.40 11.64
N TYR A 92 2.51 -16.63 12.22
CA TYR A 92 3.79 -16.32 11.58
C TYR A 92 4.02 -17.14 10.31
N ARG A 93 3.65 -18.43 10.31
CA ARG A 93 3.73 -19.27 9.10
C ARG A 93 2.95 -18.72 7.92
N ILE A 94 1.84 -18.01 8.15
CA ILE A 94 1.09 -17.33 7.08
C ILE A 94 1.92 -16.18 6.50
N GLY A 95 2.58 -15.39 7.36
CA GLY A 95 3.52 -14.34 6.93
C GLY A 95 4.66 -14.91 6.09
N ILE A 96 5.23 -16.06 6.49
CA ILE A 96 6.26 -16.76 5.73
C ILE A 96 5.75 -17.15 4.34
N TRP A 97 4.58 -17.80 4.25
CA TRP A 97 4.00 -18.20 2.96
C TRP A 97 3.64 -16.99 2.10
N ARG A 98 3.20 -15.88 2.70
CA ARG A 98 2.91 -14.63 2.00
C ARG A 98 4.15 -14.02 1.35
N VAL A 99 5.28 -14.00 2.06
CA VAL A 99 6.55 -13.51 1.49
C VAL A 99 7.03 -14.44 0.38
N LEU A 100 7.01 -15.75 0.60
CA LEU A 100 7.39 -16.73 -0.43
C LEU A 100 6.49 -16.65 -1.67
N ALA A 101 5.19 -16.38 -1.51
CA ALA A 101 4.28 -16.14 -2.62
C ALA A 101 4.61 -14.87 -3.42
N GLN A 102 5.04 -13.80 -2.74
CA GLN A 102 5.43 -12.54 -3.38
C GLN A 102 6.82 -12.61 -4.03
N ALA A 103 7.76 -13.36 -3.45
CA ALA A 103 9.11 -13.54 -3.98
C ALA A 103 9.20 -14.57 -5.11
N ALA A 104 8.17 -15.41 -5.29
CA ALA A 104 8.16 -16.46 -6.30
C ALA A 104 8.33 -15.92 -7.73
N THR A 105 9.28 -16.50 -8.47
CA THR A 105 9.60 -16.12 -9.86
C THR A 105 8.73 -16.83 -10.91
N THR A 106 7.95 -17.82 -10.51
CA THR A 106 7.05 -18.57 -11.40
C THR A 106 5.62 -18.61 -10.85
N PRO A 107 4.59 -18.63 -11.74
CA PRO A 107 3.21 -18.79 -11.32
C PRO A 107 2.95 -20.05 -10.50
N GLU A 108 3.64 -21.15 -10.81
CA GLU A 108 3.51 -22.43 -10.12
C GLU A 108 4.05 -22.36 -8.68
N ALA A 109 5.24 -21.78 -8.49
CA ALA A 109 5.81 -21.57 -7.16
C ALA A 109 4.94 -20.63 -6.32
N ARG A 110 4.44 -19.54 -6.92
CA ARG A 110 3.50 -18.62 -6.27
C ARG A 110 2.23 -19.34 -5.82
N SER A 111 1.62 -20.11 -6.72
CA SER A 111 0.37 -20.83 -6.46
C SER A 111 0.50 -21.84 -5.33
N ARG A 112 1.63 -22.57 -5.26
CA ARG A 112 1.92 -23.50 -4.17
C ARG A 112 1.82 -22.85 -2.79
N TRP A 113 2.33 -21.64 -2.61
CA TRP A 113 2.28 -20.94 -1.33
C TRP A 113 0.89 -20.40 -1.02
N ILE A 114 0.19 -19.89 -2.04
CA ILE A 114 -1.20 -19.45 -1.92
C ILE A 114 -2.11 -20.61 -1.52
N ASP A 115 -1.93 -21.80 -2.12
CA ASP A 115 -2.73 -22.99 -1.80
C ASP A 115 -2.62 -23.38 -0.33
N ARG A 116 -1.44 -23.22 0.31
CA ARG A 116 -1.27 -23.45 1.75
C ARG A 116 -2.04 -22.44 2.59
N ILE A 117 -2.07 -21.18 2.17
CA ILE A 117 -2.83 -20.13 2.85
C ILE A 117 -4.33 -20.41 2.71
N VAL A 118 -4.78 -20.82 1.52
CA VAL A 118 -6.18 -21.23 1.28
C VAL A 118 -6.55 -22.44 2.13
N GLU A 119 -5.66 -23.42 2.29
CA GLU A 119 -5.90 -24.58 3.17
C GLU A 119 -6.07 -24.15 4.63
N ALA A 120 -5.21 -23.26 5.13
CA ALA A 120 -5.32 -22.71 6.47
C ALA A 120 -6.63 -21.93 6.69
N TRP A 121 -7.10 -21.20 5.67
CA TRP A 121 -8.40 -20.51 5.71
C TRP A 121 -9.60 -21.48 5.68
N ARG A 122 -9.53 -22.53 4.84
CA ARG A 122 -10.62 -23.52 4.70
C ARG A 122 -10.83 -24.34 5.97
N ASN A 123 -9.80 -24.54 6.78
CA ASN A 123 -9.93 -25.25 8.05
C ASN A 123 -10.61 -24.35 9.10
N PRO A 124 -11.87 -24.64 9.50
CA PRO A 124 -12.62 -23.79 10.43
C PRO A 124 -12.01 -23.76 11.84
N ASN A 125 -11.18 -24.74 12.19
CA ASN A 125 -10.50 -24.83 13.49
C ASN A 125 -9.06 -24.31 13.43
N SER A 126 -8.63 -23.76 12.29
CA SER A 126 -7.28 -23.23 12.15
C SER A 126 -7.12 -21.97 13.02
N PRO A 127 -6.08 -21.88 13.85
CA PRO A 127 -5.77 -20.63 14.56
C PRO A 127 -5.38 -19.50 13.58
N ASP A 128 -4.99 -19.84 12.35
CA ASP A 128 -4.54 -18.87 11.36
C ASP A 128 -5.67 -18.29 10.53
N ARG A 129 -6.91 -18.71 10.73
CA ARG A 129 -8.00 -18.45 9.79
C ARG A 129 -8.16 -16.95 9.48
N GLY A 130 -8.08 -16.09 10.50
CA GLY A 130 -8.09 -14.63 10.33
C GLY A 130 -6.89 -14.10 9.53
N HIS A 131 -5.67 -14.49 9.90
CA HIS A 131 -4.43 -14.10 9.21
C HIS A 131 -4.36 -14.60 7.76
N ALA A 132 -4.90 -15.80 7.50
CA ALA A 132 -5.01 -16.37 6.17
C ALA A 132 -5.97 -15.55 5.31
N THR A 133 -7.16 -15.20 5.82
CA THR A 133 -8.10 -14.33 5.11
C THR A 133 -7.47 -12.98 4.77
N GLU A 134 -6.85 -12.31 5.74
CA GLU A 134 -6.15 -11.04 5.52
C GLU A 134 -5.09 -11.18 4.42
N THR A 135 -4.28 -12.24 4.50
CA THR A 135 -3.20 -12.49 3.56
C THR A 135 -3.70 -12.75 2.14
N LEU A 136 -4.76 -13.53 1.97
CA LEU A 136 -5.38 -13.76 0.67
C LEU A 136 -5.90 -12.44 0.08
N SER A 137 -6.48 -11.59 0.93
CA SER A 137 -6.95 -10.26 0.52
C SER A 137 -5.80 -9.34 0.09
N LYS A 138 -4.72 -9.29 0.86
CA LYS A 138 -3.50 -8.52 0.53
C LYS A 138 -2.81 -9.00 -0.75
N LEU A 139 -2.88 -10.30 -1.04
CA LEU A 139 -2.32 -10.90 -2.26
C LEU A 139 -3.22 -10.71 -3.50
N GLY A 140 -4.36 -10.02 -3.35
CA GLY A 140 -5.34 -9.83 -4.43
C GLY A 140 -5.98 -11.14 -4.91
N HIS A 141 -6.01 -12.17 -4.06
CA HIS A 141 -6.51 -13.48 -4.47
C HIS A 141 -8.02 -13.45 -4.68
N ALA A 142 -8.50 -14.02 -5.79
CA ALA A 142 -9.91 -14.22 -6.07
C ALA A 142 -10.29 -15.67 -5.75
N MET A 143 -11.22 -15.87 -4.82
CA MET A 143 -11.67 -17.20 -4.43
C MET A 143 -12.52 -17.84 -5.53
N PRO A 144 -12.34 -19.14 -5.81
CA PRO A 144 -13.15 -19.85 -6.80
C PRO A 144 -14.58 -20.04 -6.29
N ASP A 145 -15.52 -20.25 -7.22
CA ASP A 145 -16.97 -20.35 -6.92
C ASP A 145 -17.31 -21.38 -5.84
N ARG A 146 -16.57 -22.51 -5.81
CA ARG A 146 -16.76 -23.57 -4.80
C ARG A 146 -16.57 -23.10 -3.36
N ASP A 147 -15.80 -22.04 -3.14
CA ASP A 147 -15.45 -21.53 -1.81
C ASP A 147 -16.32 -20.32 -1.41
N ARG A 148 -17.14 -19.77 -2.33
CA ARG A 148 -17.95 -18.57 -2.08
C ARG A 148 -18.92 -18.72 -0.90
N SER A 149 -19.47 -19.92 -0.66
CA SER A 149 -20.39 -20.15 0.46
C SER A 149 -19.70 -20.10 1.82
N VAL A 150 -18.45 -20.55 1.91
CA VAL A 150 -17.63 -20.44 3.12
C VAL A 150 -17.23 -18.99 3.33
N LEU A 151 -16.80 -18.31 2.26
CA LEU A 151 -16.43 -16.91 2.31
C LEU A 151 -17.58 -16.00 2.73
N ALA A 152 -18.77 -16.20 2.16
CA ALA A 152 -19.97 -15.43 2.52
C ALA A 152 -20.35 -15.60 4.00
N ARG A 153 -20.10 -16.78 4.58
CA ARG A 153 -20.33 -17.03 6.01
C ARG A 153 -19.35 -16.24 6.89
N ASP A 154 -18.07 -16.21 6.50
CA ASP A 154 -17.07 -15.44 7.24
C ASP A 154 -17.33 -13.93 7.13
N ALA A 155 -17.82 -13.46 5.97
CA ALA A 155 -18.20 -12.07 5.74
C ALA A 155 -19.43 -11.61 6.54
N GLU A 156 -20.18 -12.55 7.14
CA GLU A 156 -21.28 -12.30 8.08
C GLU A 156 -20.94 -12.79 9.50
N SER A 157 -19.67 -13.03 9.80
CA SER A 157 -19.24 -13.42 11.15
C SER A 157 -19.44 -12.28 12.17
N ASP A 158 -19.72 -12.65 13.42
CA ASP A 158 -19.68 -11.74 14.56
C ASP A 158 -18.24 -11.39 14.98
N ASP A 159 -17.24 -12.16 14.52
CA ASP A 159 -15.83 -11.81 14.68
C ASP A 159 -15.45 -10.69 13.69
N PRO A 160 -15.13 -9.47 14.17
CA PRO A 160 -14.83 -8.34 13.30
C PRO A 160 -13.62 -8.57 12.40
N ILE A 161 -12.66 -9.42 12.80
CA ILE A 161 -11.47 -9.77 12.01
C ILE A 161 -11.89 -10.58 10.78
N LEU A 162 -12.61 -11.68 11.01
CA LEU A 162 -13.10 -12.52 9.92
C LEU A 162 -14.07 -11.74 9.03
N GLN A 163 -14.99 -10.97 9.62
CA GLN A 163 -15.97 -10.19 8.87
C GLN A 163 -15.32 -9.20 7.90
N ALA A 164 -14.42 -8.34 8.40
CA ALA A 164 -13.81 -7.31 7.57
C ALA A 164 -12.93 -7.89 6.47
N PHE A 165 -12.07 -8.86 6.80
CA PHE A 165 -11.15 -9.43 5.82
C PHE A 165 -11.86 -10.35 4.81
N ALA A 166 -12.93 -11.05 5.22
CA ALA A 166 -13.74 -11.83 4.28
C ALA A 166 -14.51 -10.92 3.33
N ARG A 167 -15.05 -9.77 3.78
CA ARG A 167 -15.68 -8.80 2.89
C ARG A 167 -14.69 -8.18 1.88
N TRP A 168 -13.44 -7.95 2.30
CA TRP A 168 -12.37 -7.58 1.38
C TRP A 168 -12.07 -8.72 0.39
N LEU A 169 -11.98 -9.96 0.84
CA LEU A 169 -11.75 -11.10 -0.06
C LEU A 169 -12.94 -11.34 -1.02
N GLU A 170 -14.18 -11.06 -0.61
CA GLU A 170 -15.37 -11.07 -1.48
C GLU A 170 -15.24 -10.02 -2.60
N LEU A 171 -14.78 -8.80 -2.26
CA LEU A 171 -14.50 -7.75 -3.23
C LEU A 171 -13.46 -8.21 -4.26
N ASN A 172 -12.32 -8.77 -3.81
CA ASN A 172 -11.31 -9.34 -4.72
C ASN A 172 -11.87 -10.48 -5.58
N SER A 173 -12.84 -11.24 -5.07
CA SER A 173 -13.50 -12.36 -5.75
C SER A 173 -14.64 -11.91 -6.71
N GLY A 174 -14.74 -10.62 -6.99
CA GLY A 174 -15.67 -10.04 -7.97
C GLY A 174 -17.12 -9.98 -7.48
N ARG A 175 -17.35 -9.94 -6.16
CA ARG A 175 -18.68 -9.71 -5.62
C ARG A 175 -19.17 -8.31 -6.00
N ALA A 176 -20.31 -8.21 -6.68
CA ALA A 176 -20.81 -6.96 -7.28
C ALA A 176 -21.01 -5.81 -6.27
N ASP A 177 -21.49 -6.11 -5.07
CA ASP A 177 -21.71 -5.18 -3.95
C ASP A 177 -20.57 -5.23 -2.91
N GLY A 178 -19.43 -5.85 -3.23
CA GLY A 178 -18.32 -6.08 -2.29
C GLY A 178 -17.77 -4.79 -1.68
N MET A 179 -17.58 -3.75 -2.50
CA MET A 179 -17.09 -2.44 -2.03
C MET A 179 -18.07 -1.78 -1.07
N GLN A 180 -19.37 -1.82 -1.40
CA GLN A 180 -20.42 -1.26 -0.54
C GLN A 180 -20.45 -1.99 0.80
N ARG A 181 -20.43 -3.33 0.79
CA ARG A 181 -20.43 -4.16 2.01
C ARG A 181 -19.22 -3.93 2.89
N LEU A 182 -18.04 -3.71 2.31
CA LEU A 182 -16.85 -3.34 3.07
C LEU A 182 -16.99 -1.94 3.68
N ALA A 183 -17.49 -0.98 2.90
CA ALA A 183 -17.70 0.39 3.36
C ALA A 183 -18.80 0.51 4.43
N GLU A 184 -19.79 -0.38 4.47
CA GLU A 184 -20.81 -0.46 5.52
C GLU A 184 -20.19 -0.62 6.92
N LEU A 185 -19.07 -1.33 7.05
CA LEU A 185 -18.39 -1.52 8.33
C LEU A 185 -17.83 -0.22 8.94
N LEU A 186 -17.70 0.85 8.15
CA LEU A 186 -17.33 2.18 8.66
C LEU A 186 -18.43 2.80 9.54
N ASP A 187 -19.68 2.32 9.46
CA ASP A 187 -20.80 2.75 10.32
C ASP A 187 -20.94 1.90 11.58
N SER A 188 -20.12 0.86 11.75
CA SER A 188 -20.20 -0.01 12.92
C SER A 188 -19.99 0.77 14.21
N GLU A 189 -20.72 0.44 15.27
CA GLU A 189 -20.47 0.96 16.62
C GLU A 189 -19.13 0.45 17.17
N GLU A 190 -18.68 -0.74 16.71
CA GLU A 190 -17.43 -1.37 17.09
C GLU A 190 -16.23 -0.72 16.41
N ALA A 191 -15.33 -0.12 17.21
CA ALA A 191 -14.13 0.54 16.70
C ALA A 191 -13.22 -0.44 15.92
N THR A 192 -13.16 -1.71 16.32
CA THR A 192 -12.38 -2.73 15.60
C THR A 192 -12.90 -2.95 14.18
N SER A 193 -14.22 -3.01 13.96
CA SER A 193 -14.78 -3.14 12.61
C SER A 193 -14.44 -1.92 11.75
N ARG A 194 -14.59 -0.70 12.28
CA ARG A 194 -14.22 0.54 11.57
C ARG A 194 -12.74 0.55 11.21
N LYS A 195 -11.88 0.18 12.16
CA LYS A 195 -10.42 0.07 11.98
C LYS A 195 -10.06 -0.87 10.82
N LEU A 196 -10.60 -2.09 10.84
CA LEU A 196 -10.26 -3.13 9.86
C LEU A 196 -10.83 -2.83 8.48
N ALA A 197 -12.02 -2.23 8.41
CA ALA A 197 -12.59 -1.74 7.16
C ALA A 197 -11.73 -0.63 6.55
N ALA A 198 -11.32 0.35 7.35
CA ALA A 198 -10.42 1.41 6.91
C ALA A 198 -9.08 0.84 6.41
N PHE A 199 -8.51 -0.10 7.15
CA PHE A 199 -7.30 -0.81 6.74
C PHE A 199 -7.48 -1.47 5.37
N ALA A 200 -8.53 -2.27 5.17
CA ALA A 200 -8.81 -2.93 3.90
C ALA A 200 -9.05 -1.96 2.73
N LEU A 201 -9.74 -0.84 2.99
CA LEU A 201 -9.99 0.21 1.99
C LEU A 201 -8.70 0.93 1.56
N ARG A 202 -7.68 1.00 2.42
CA ARG A 202 -6.39 1.61 2.06
C ARG A 202 -5.71 0.85 0.92
N TRP A 203 -5.90 -0.47 0.87
CA TRP A 203 -5.30 -1.37 -0.12
C TRP A 203 -6.01 -1.39 -1.47
N GLN A 204 -7.01 -0.52 -1.68
CA GLN A 204 -7.67 -0.40 -2.96
C GLN A 204 -6.99 0.71 -3.76
N ASP A 205 -6.72 0.49 -5.05
CA ASP A 205 -6.10 1.50 -5.91
C ASP A 205 -6.96 2.77 -5.99
N GLU A 206 -8.28 2.58 -6.13
CA GLU A 206 -9.26 3.66 -6.21
C GLU A 206 -10.52 3.29 -5.43
N LEU A 207 -11.12 4.30 -4.78
CA LEU A 207 -12.41 4.18 -4.12
C LEU A 207 -13.51 4.90 -4.89
N PRO A 208 -14.72 4.31 -5.02
CA PRO A 208 -15.89 5.05 -5.47
C PRO A 208 -16.11 6.31 -4.63
N VAL A 209 -16.57 7.38 -5.27
CA VAL A 209 -16.75 8.71 -4.64
C VAL A 209 -17.53 8.63 -3.33
N GLU A 210 -18.59 7.83 -3.30
CA GLU A 210 -19.44 7.62 -2.12
C GLU A 210 -18.67 6.98 -0.97
N THR A 211 -17.91 5.91 -1.25
CA THR A 211 -17.08 5.21 -0.26
C THR A 211 -15.96 6.09 0.26
N ARG A 212 -15.28 6.82 -0.64
CA ARG A 212 -14.25 7.79 -0.26
C ARG A 212 -14.81 8.88 0.65
N ASN A 213 -15.92 9.49 0.28
CA ASN A 213 -16.52 10.57 1.09
C ASN A 213 -16.91 10.05 2.47
N LYS A 214 -17.51 8.85 2.54
CA LYS A 214 -17.82 8.18 3.80
C LYS A 214 -16.58 7.97 4.66
N LEU A 215 -15.53 7.36 4.10
CA LEU A 215 -14.26 7.12 4.79
C LEU A 215 -13.67 8.40 5.38
N VAL A 216 -13.60 9.46 4.58
CA VAL A 216 -12.99 10.72 5.03
C VAL A 216 -13.86 11.40 6.09
N THR A 217 -15.18 11.41 5.92
CA THR A 217 -16.10 11.92 6.94
C THR A 217 -15.96 11.14 8.25
N THR A 218 -15.94 9.81 8.21
CA THR A 218 -15.76 8.97 9.40
C THR A 218 -14.42 9.26 10.07
N ALA A 219 -13.32 9.34 9.31
CA ALA A 219 -11.99 9.62 9.85
C ALA A 219 -11.89 10.97 10.56
N LEU A 220 -12.53 12.02 10.03
CA LEU A 220 -12.49 13.36 10.62
C LEU A 220 -13.39 13.51 11.86
N HIS A 221 -14.40 12.66 12.02
CA HIS A 221 -15.32 12.68 13.17
C HIS A 221 -14.99 11.63 14.24
N GLU A 222 -14.10 10.68 13.93
CA GLU A 222 -13.71 9.63 14.87
C GLU A 222 -13.10 10.24 16.15
N PRO A 223 -13.49 9.79 17.36
CA PRO A 223 -12.91 10.29 18.60
C PRO A 223 -11.38 10.16 18.66
N ALA A 224 -10.71 11.14 19.29
CA ALA A 224 -9.25 11.20 19.37
C ALA A 224 -8.62 9.98 20.07
N ASP A 225 -9.33 9.42 21.04
CA ASP A 225 -8.95 8.26 21.87
C ASP A 225 -9.40 6.92 21.28
N SER A 226 -10.09 6.93 20.13
CA SER A 226 -10.56 5.70 19.50
C SER A 226 -9.39 4.89 18.92
N PRO A 227 -9.35 3.56 19.13
CA PRO A 227 -8.35 2.69 18.52
C PRO A 227 -8.51 2.58 16.98
N ALA A 228 -9.62 3.05 16.41
CA ALA A 228 -9.84 3.09 14.97
C ALA A 228 -9.23 4.31 14.28
N ARG A 229 -8.99 5.40 15.03
CA ARG A 229 -8.68 6.72 14.49
C ARG A 229 -7.51 6.71 13.52
N LEU A 230 -6.39 6.11 13.91
CA LEU A 230 -5.19 6.12 13.06
C LEU A 230 -5.40 5.37 11.75
N HIS A 231 -6.12 4.25 11.74
CA HIS A 231 -6.34 3.47 10.51
C HIS A 231 -7.34 4.19 9.58
N LEU A 232 -8.35 4.85 10.17
CA LEU A 232 -9.25 5.72 9.43
C LEU A 232 -8.52 6.92 8.81
N LEU A 233 -7.69 7.61 9.57
CA LEU A 233 -6.84 8.70 9.07
C LEU A 233 -5.85 8.22 8.01
N SER A 234 -5.24 7.05 8.21
CA SER A 234 -4.29 6.46 7.26
C SER A 234 -4.95 6.16 5.92
N SER A 235 -6.12 5.54 5.93
CA SER A 235 -6.88 5.24 4.71
C SER A 235 -7.45 6.51 4.06
N ALA A 236 -7.97 7.44 4.86
CA ALA A 236 -8.42 8.74 4.38
C ALA A 236 -7.26 9.55 3.76
N TYR A 237 -6.06 9.50 4.32
CA TYR A 237 -4.88 10.16 3.77
C TYR A 237 -4.59 9.68 2.34
N VAL A 238 -4.66 8.38 2.08
CA VAL A 238 -4.43 7.80 0.75
C VAL A 238 -5.50 8.28 -0.23
N HIS A 239 -6.76 8.26 0.17
CA HIS A 239 -7.89 8.45 -0.75
C HIS A 239 -8.45 9.87 -0.83
N ALA A 240 -8.15 10.75 0.13
CA ALA A 240 -8.77 12.07 0.20
C ALA A 240 -8.30 13.05 -0.89
N PRO A 241 -9.16 14.01 -1.27
CA PRO A 241 -8.75 15.20 -2.01
C PRO A 241 -7.62 15.98 -1.31
N VAL A 242 -6.77 16.65 -2.11
CA VAL A 242 -5.52 17.31 -1.65
C VAL A 242 -5.72 18.30 -0.50
N ASP A 243 -6.84 19.03 -0.47
CA ASP A 243 -7.16 20.02 0.56
C ASP A 243 -7.35 19.40 1.95
N GLN A 244 -7.86 18.16 2.02
CA GLN A 244 -8.12 17.46 3.29
C GLN A 244 -6.89 16.70 3.78
N VAL A 245 -5.98 16.32 2.88
CA VAL A 245 -4.72 15.63 3.18
C VAL A 245 -3.84 16.44 4.13
N ARG A 246 -3.76 17.78 3.94
CA ARG A 246 -2.93 18.64 4.77
C ARG A 246 -3.31 18.57 6.25
N ARG A 247 -4.61 18.58 6.54
CA ARG A 247 -5.14 18.45 7.90
C ARG A 247 -4.83 17.09 8.51
N ILE A 248 -4.94 16.02 7.72
CA ILE A 248 -4.63 14.66 8.20
C ILE A 248 -3.13 14.52 8.51
N LYS A 249 -2.25 15.15 7.72
CA LYS A 249 -0.79 15.16 8.00
C LYS A 249 -0.44 15.82 9.34
N GLU A 250 -1.18 16.84 9.77
CA GLU A 250 -0.94 17.50 11.06
C GLU A 250 -1.11 16.50 12.22
N ASP A 251 -2.09 15.59 12.13
CA ASP A 251 -2.30 14.53 13.13
C ASP A 251 -1.17 13.49 13.14
N PHE A 252 -0.58 13.17 11.98
CA PHE A 252 0.53 12.20 11.88
C PHE A 252 1.76 12.62 12.68
N VAL A 253 2.04 13.92 12.82
CA VAL A 253 3.16 14.41 13.66
C VAL A 253 3.00 13.94 15.10
N THR A 254 1.76 13.91 15.63
CA THR A 254 1.48 13.44 16.99
C THR A 254 1.78 11.96 17.14
N TYR A 255 1.38 11.13 16.16
CA TYR A 255 1.66 9.69 16.17
C TYR A 255 3.16 9.39 16.01
N ALA A 256 3.90 10.15 15.21
CA ALA A 256 5.35 9.98 15.10
C ALA A 256 6.07 10.24 16.43
N GLN A 257 5.63 11.24 17.19
CA GLN A 257 6.25 11.65 18.46
C GLN A 257 5.83 10.79 19.65
N HIS A 258 4.54 10.44 19.73
CA HIS A 258 3.94 9.86 20.94
C HIS A 258 3.26 8.50 20.71
N GLY A 259 3.15 8.05 19.46
CA GLY A 259 2.53 6.78 19.12
C GLY A 259 3.36 5.57 19.54
N THR A 260 2.68 4.43 19.63
CA THR A 260 3.31 3.12 19.79
C THR A 260 4.10 2.73 18.53
N GLU A 261 4.87 1.64 18.61
CA GLU A 261 5.53 1.05 17.45
C GLU A 261 4.55 0.75 16.29
N ALA A 262 3.38 0.19 16.62
CA ALA A 262 2.33 -0.09 15.65
C ALA A 262 1.78 1.20 15.03
N ASP A 263 1.59 2.25 15.83
CA ASP A 263 1.07 3.53 15.33
C ASP A 263 2.05 4.20 14.35
N LYS A 264 3.34 4.23 14.71
CA LYS A 264 4.37 4.81 13.85
C LYS A 264 4.52 4.04 12.54
N THR A 265 4.44 2.71 12.63
CA THR A 265 4.48 1.82 11.45
C THR A 265 3.28 2.07 10.53
N GLU A 266 2.06 2.12 11.09
CA GLU A 266 0.85 2.39 10.30
C GLU A 266 0.87 3.76 9.64
N MET A 267 1.30 4.79 10.38
CA MET A 267 1.47 6.15 9.88
C MET A 267 2.52 6.21 8.76
N CYS A 268 3.69 5.59 8.93
CA CYS A 268 4.71 5.52 7.88
C CYS A 268 4.18 4.78 6.65
N ASN A 269 3.37 3.72 6.85
CA ASN A 269 2.74 3.02 5.76
C ASN A 269 1.80 3.93 4.96
N ALA A 270 0.96 4.72 5.62
CA ALA A 270 0.11 5.70 4.96
C ALA A 270 0.91 6.78 4.23
N LEU A 271 1.96 7.31 4.86
CA LEU A 271 2.80 8.35 4.26
C LEU A 271 3.43 7.89 2.96
N ALA A 272 3.93 6.66 2.89
CA ALA A 272 4.60 6.12 1.72
C ALA A 272 3.77 6.20 0.43
N GLU A 273 2.46 5.92 0.53
CA GLU A 273 1.50 5.94 -0.59
C GLU A 273 1.48 7.31 -1.29
N ARG A 274 1.64 8.39 -0.51
CA ARG A 274 1.61 9.77 -1.01
C ARG A 274 2.80 10.60 -0.54
N VAL A 275 3.96 9.96 -0.38
CA VAL A 275 5.13 10.61 0.19
C VAL A 275 5.57 11.77 -0.70
N THR A 276 5.84 12.91 -0.06
CA THR A 276 6.41 14.11 -0.68
C THR A 276 7.72 14.49 0.01
N ARG A 277 8.48 15.40 -0.60
CA ARG A 277 9.75 15.89 0.00
C ARG A 277 9.54 16.55 1.36
N ASP A 278 8.38 17.14 1.61
CA ASP A 278 8.05 17.76 2.90
C ASP A 278 7.98 16.74 4.05
N ASP A 279 7.80 15.45 3.73
CA ASP A 279 7.78 14.36 4.71
C ASP A 279 9.19 13.91 5.13
N LEU A 280 10.24 14.29 4.37
CA LEU A 280 11.61 13.82 4.61
C LEU A 280 12.13 14.11 6.02
N PRO A 281 11.98 15.32 6.60
CA PRO A 281 12.48 15.58 7.95
C PRO A 281 11.85 14.65 8.99
N LEU A 282 10.54 14.39 8.88
CA LEU A 282 9.83 13.49 9.77
C LEU A 282 10.30 12.05 9.59
N LEU A 283 10.32 11.54 8.35
CA LEU A 283 10.74 10.17 8.06
C LEU A 283 12.21 9.91 8.42
N GLN A 284 13.11 10.86 8.18
CA GLN A 284 14.51 10.75 8.57
C GLN A 284 14.67 10.68 10.09
N SER A 285 13.85 11.40 10.86
CA SER A 285 13.89 11.30 12.32
C SER A 285 13.51 9.90 12.82
N LEU A 286 12.63 9.19 12.09
CA LEU A 286 12.19 7.83 12.41
C LEU A 286 13.19 6.75 11.98
N LEU A 287 14.21 7.08 11.17
CA LEU A 287 15.33 6.18 10.89
C LEU A 287 16.22 5.91 12.11
N GLU A 288 16.03 6.67 13.20
CA GLU A 288 16.71 6.50 14.49
C GLU A 288 15.79 5.91 15.57
N ASP A 289 14.57 5.48 15.23
CA ASP A 289 13.66 4.89 16.21
C ASP A 289 14.26 3.59 16.79
N LYS A 290 13.91 3.30 18.05
CA LYS A 290 14.35 2.08 18.75
C LYS A 290 13.80 0.80 18.10
N SER A 291 12.64 0.87 17.44
CA SER A 291 12.06 -0.28 16.73
C SER A 291 12.70 -0.45 15.35
N MET A 292 13.08 -1.69 15.05
CA MET A 292 13.54 -2.07 13.70
C MET A 292 12.43 -1.93 12.66
N ASP A 293 11.17 -2.17 13.05
CA ASP A 293 10.01 -2.11 12.15
C ASP A 293 9.69 -0.66 11.76
N VAL A 294 9.70 0.25 12.75
CA VAL A 294 9.52 1.69 12.49
C VAL A 294 10.62 2.21 11.56
N ARG A 295 11.88 1.85 11.84
CA ARG A 295 13.01 2.25 10.98
C ARG A 295 12.87 1.70 9.56
N ALA A 296 12.51 0.43 9.40
CA ALA A 296 12.33 -0.20 8.08
C ALA A 296 11.16 0.43 7.30
N THR A 297 10.06 0.73 7.99
CA THR A 297 8.87 1.33 7.37
C THR A 297 9.13 2.77 6.95
N ALA A 298 9.81 3.56 7.77
CA ALA A 298 10.24 4.90 7.42
C ALA A 298 11.25 4.89 6.26
N ALA A 299 12.20 3.94 6.26
CA ALA A 299 13.15 3.74 5.18
C ALA A 299 12.45 3.41 3.86
N ARG A 300 11.44 2.53 3.87
CA ARG A 300 10.61 2.25 2.70
C ARG A 300 9.92 3.52 2.22
N ALA A 301 9.22 4.23 3.11
CA ALA A 301 8.49 5.44 2.75
C ALA A 301 9.40 6.49 2.09
N ILE A 302 10.65 6.62 2.52
CA ILE A 302 11.63 7.51 1.87
C ILE A 302 11.96 7.02 0.45
N LEU A 303 12.19 5.72 0.26
CA LEU A 303 12.56 5.16 -1.05
C LEU A 303 11.41 5.25 -2.08
N GLU A 304 10.16 5.30 -1.63
CA GLU A 304 8.97 5.52 -2.49
C GLU A 304 8.95 6.91 -3.16
N LEU A 305 9.79 7.86 -2.72
CA LEU A 305 10.03 9.12 -3.44
C LEU A 305 10.72 8.90 -4.80
N GLU A 306 11.44 7.79 -4.98
CA GLU A 306 12.08 7.44 -6.24
C GLU A 306 11.08 6.85 -7.26
N LEU A 307 9.93 6.35 -6.80
CA LEU A 307 8.91 5.74 -7.64
C LEU A 307 7.90 6.78 -8.13
N ALA A 308 7.48 6.63 -9.39
CA ALA A 308 6.32 7.37 -9.89
C ALA A 308 5.08 7.02 -9.04
N PRO A 309 4.16 7.95 -8.75
CA PRO A 309 3.02 7.68 -7.87
C PRO A 309 2.20 6.44 -8.25
N LYS A 310 2.03 6.17 -9.55
CA LYS A 310 1.33 4.98 -10.07
C LYS A 310 2.09 3.65 -9.94
N ASN A 311 3.37 3.72 -9.58
CA ASN A 311 4.25 2.56 -9.39
C ASN A 311 4.55 2.33 -7.90
N ARG A 312 4.02 3.19 -7.02
CA ARG A 312 4.02 2.92 -5.59
C ARG A 312 3.06 1.76 -5.34
N ARG A 313 3.35 1.02 -4.28
CA ARG A 313 2.43 -0.01 -3.82
C ARG A 313 1.07 0.58 -3.45
#